data_AF-A0A8T3M235-F1
#
_entry.id   AF-A0A8T3M235-F1
#
_cell.length_a   1.000
_cell.length_b   1.000
_cell.length_c   1.000
_cell.angle_alpha   90.00
_cell.angle_beta   90.00
_cell.angle_gamma   90.00
#
_symmetry.space_group_name_H-M   'P 1'
#
loop_
_entity.id
_entity.type
_entity.pdbx_description
1 polymer ?
#
loop_
_entity_poly.entity_id
_entity_poly.type
_entity_poly.pdbx_seq_one_letter_code
_entity_poly.pdbx_strand_id
1 'polypeptide(L)' 'MSVPELSPTEERIVLLLASGLTSSDIAVGVGLDEQTVEWHLVRAARKLETATALRQHVLRAVESSRSREKEWRK' A
#
# COMPACT_ATOMS: atom_id res chain seq x y z
N MET A 1 9.63 -11.11 -6.55
CA MET A 1 8.45 -10.28 -6.19
C MET A 1 8.99 -8.87 -5.99
N SER A 2 8.48 -7.87 -6.72
CA SER A 2 8.88 -6.47 -6.55
C SER A 2 8.03 -5.80 -5.48
N VAL A 3 8.57 -4.78 -4.81
CA VAL A 3 7.79 -3.93 -3.89
C VAL A 3 6.90 -3.02 -4.75
N PRO A 4 5.58 -3.06 -4.61
CA PRO A 4 4.70 -2.15 -5.33
C PRO A 4 4.79 -0.75 -4.72
N GLU A 5 5.02 0.25 -5.55
CA GLU A 5 5.03 1.66 -5.15
C GLU A 5 3.79 2.37 -5.66
N LEU A 6 3.22 3.24 -4.82
CA LEU A 6 2.18 4.17 -5.26
C LEU A 6 2.81 5.18 -6.22
N SER A 7 2.08 5.56 -7.25
CA SER A 7 2.46 6.74 -8.03
C SER A 7 2.25 8.02 -7.19
N PRO A 8 2.90 9.15 -7.52
CA PRO A 8 2.67 10.41 -6.81
C PRO A 8 1.19 10.82 -6.76
N THR A 9 0.43 10.55 -7.82
CA THR A 9 -1.01 10.81 -7.89
C THR A 9 -1.80 9.88 -6.97
N GLU A 10 -1.50 8.58 -6.99
CA GLU A 10 -2.15 7.59 -6.12
C GLU A 10 -1.87 7.90 -4.64
N GLU A 11 -0.63 8.24 -4.30
CA GLU A 11 -0.23 8.65 -2.95
C GLU A 11 -1.01 9.88 -2.48
N ARG A 12 -1.03 10.94 -3.29
CA ARG A 12 -1.77 12.18 -2.97
C ARG A 12 -3.26 11.91 -2.74
N ILE A 13 -3.89 11.13 -3.61
CA ILE A 13 -5.32 10.80 -3.52
C ILE A 13 -5.62 9.98 -2.25
N VAL A 14 -4.82 8.95 -1.96
CA VAL A 14 -5.02 8.11 -0.76
C VAL A 14 -4.82 8.90 0.53
N LEU A 15 -3.85 9.81 0.58
CA LEU A 15 -3.61 10.66 1.77
C LEU A 15 -4.78 11.62 2.02
N LEU A 16 -5.38 12.20 0.97
CA LEU A 16 -6.56 13.05 1.10
C LEU A 16 -7.78 12.24 1.57
N LEU A 17 -8.00 11.04 1.00
CA LEU A 17 -9.06 10.14 1.45
C LEU A 17 -8.88 9.76 2.93
N ALA A 18 -7.66 9.41 3.33
CA ALA A 18 -7.33 9.09 4.73
C ALA A 18 -7.52 10.28 5.68
N SER A 19 -7.47 11.50 5.16
CA SER A 19 -7.78 12.73 5.91
C SER A 19 -9.28 13.01 6.02
N GLY A 20 -10.13 12.15 5.46
CA GLY A 20 -11.59 12.23 5.55
C GLY A 20 -12.28 12.98 4.40
N LEU A 21 -11.54 13.35 3.34
CA LEU A 21 -12.16 13.97 2.16
C LEU A 21 -12.89 12.91 1.33
N THR A 22 -14.00 13.30 0.69
CA THR A 22 -14.73 12.43 -0.24
C THR A 22 -14.05 12.39 -1.62
N SER A 23 -14.35 11.39 -2.45
CA SER A 23 -13.85 11.31 -3.83
C SER A 23 -14.18 12.58 -4.64
N SER A 24 -15.34 13.19 -4.41
CA SER A 24 -15.75 14.45 -5.04
C SER A 24 -14.90 15.64 -4.57
N ASP A 25 -14.68 15.79 -3.26
CA ASP A 25 -13.80 16.86 -2.72
C ASP A 25 -12.37 16.72 -3.24
N ILE A 26 -11.87 15.48 -3.30
CA ILE A 26 -10.55 15.15 -3.83
C ILE A 26 -10.47 15.55 -5.30
N ALA A 27 -11.45 15.14 -6.11
CA ALA A 27 -11.51 15.44 -7.54
C ALA A 27 -11.37 16.94 -7.82
N VAL A 28 -12.12 17.76 -7.08
CA VAL A 28 -12.02 19.23 -7.12
C VAL A 28 -10.62 19.70 -6.69
N GLY A 29 -10.10 19.19 -5.57
CA GLY A 29 -8.81 19.60 -5.01
C GLY A 29 -7.58 19.19 -5.83
N VAL A 30 -7.68 18.16 -6.68
CA VAL A 30 -6.58 17.69 -7.55
C VAL A 30 -6.78 18.00 -9.02
N GLY A 31 -7.94 18.55 -9.41
CA GLY A 31 -8.25 18.91 -10.80
C GLY A 31 -8.49 17.69 -11.70
N LEU A 32 -9.10 16.64 -11.17
CA LEU A 32 -9.46 15.42 -11.90
C LEU A 32 -10.98 15.23 -11.87
N ASP A 33 -11.49 14.33 -12.71
CA ASP A 33 -12.86 13.84 -12.55
C ASP A 33 -12.94 12.80 -11.43
N GLU A 34 -14.12 12.69 -10.81
CA GLU A 34 -14.36 11.78 -9.69
C GLU A 34 -14.16 10.31 -10.06
N GLN A 35 -14.44 9.92 -11.30
CA GLN A 35 -14.28 8.55 -11.77
C GLN A 35 -12.80 8.17 -11.94
N THR A 36 -11.96 9.12 -12.35
CA THR A 36 -10.50 8.98 -12.37
C THR A 36 -9.95 8.89 -10.95
N VAL A 37 -10.47 9.66 -9.99
CA VAL A 37 -10.10 9.53 -8.57
C VAL A 37 -10.42 8.12 -8.05
N GLU A 38 -11.63 7.62 -8.31
CA GLU A 38 -12.04 6.27 -7.90
C GLU A 38 -11.16 5.19 -8.53
N TRP A 39 -10.82 5.33 -9.81
CA TRP A 39 -9.89 4.43 -10.49
C TRP A 39 -8.51 4.40 -9.83
N HIS A 40 -7.98 5.58 -9.46
CA HIS A 40 -6.72 5.67 -8.74
C HIS A 40 -6.80 5.02 -7.35
N LEU A 41 -7.91 5.19 -6.62
CA LEU A 41 -8.14 4.58 -5.32
C LEU A 41 -8.13 3.05 -5.40
N VAL A 42 -8.86 2.46 -6.36
CA VAL A 42 -8.87 1.01 -6.59
C VAL A 42 -7.46 0.49 -6.90
N ARG A 43 -6.71 1.20 -7.74
CA ARG A 43 -5.35 0.81 -8.10
C ARG A 43 -4.39 0.91 -6.93
N ALA A 44 -4.49 1.97 -6.12
CA ALA A 44 -3.69 2.17 -4.93
C ALA A 44 -3.99 1.10 -3.87
N ALA A 45 -5.27 0.78 -3.64
CA ALA A 45 -5.70 -0.26 -2.71
C ALA A 45 -5.05 -1.61 -3.03
N ARG A 46 -5.06 -2.03 -4.31
CA ARG A 46 -4.41 -3.29 -4.75
C ARG A 46 -2.91 -3.30 -4.50
N LYS A 47 -2.23 -2.15 -4.67
CA LYS A 47 -0.80 -2.02 -4.39
C LYS A 47 -0.53 -2.15 -2.88
N LEU A 48 -1.34 -1.50 -2.04
CA LEU A 48 -1.23 -1.56 -0.58
C LEU A 48 -1.51 -2.96 -0.02
N GLU A 49 -2.49 -3.67 -0.57
CA GLU A 49 -2.76 -5.08 -0.26
C GLU A 49 -1.54 -5.96 -0.58
N THR A 50 -0.97 -5.77 -1.77
CA THR A 50 0.22 -6.51 -2.21
C THR A 50 1.42 -6.21 -1.30
N ALA A 51 1.64 -4.95 -0.93
CA ALA A 51 2.69 -4.56 0.01
C ALA A 51 2.49 -5.20 1.40
N THR A 52 1.25 -5.24 1.89
CA THR A 52 0.89 -5.88 3.16
C THR A 52 1.20 -7.38 3.11
N ALA A 53 0.80 -8.06 2.04
CA ALA A 53 1.08 -9.49 1.86
C ALA A 53 2.59 -9.78 1.77
N LEU A 54 3.35 -8.92 1.07
CA LEU A 54 4.81 -9.02 1.00
C LEU A 54 5.44 -8.85 2.38
N ARG A 55 5.02 -7.84 3.15
CA ARG A 55 5.47 -7.61 4.53
C ARG A 55 5.28 -8.85 5.40
N GLN A 56 4.11 -9.49 5.32
CA GLN A 56 3.83 -10.70 6.11
C GLN A 56 4.71 -11.89 5.69
N HIS A 57 5.04 -12.03 4.41
CA HIS A 57 6.00 -13.04 3.97
C HIS A 57 7.40 -12.78 4.51
N VAL A 58 7.87 -11.53 4.44
CA VAL A 58 9.19 -11.15 4.96
C VAL A 58 9.30 -11.43 6.46
N LEU A 59 8.28 -11.04 7.24
CA LEU A 59 8.27 -11.28 8.69
C LEU A 59 8.36 -12.78 9.03
N ARG A 60 7.59 -13.63 8.33
CA ARG A 60 7.65 -15.10 8.51
C ARG A 60 9.01 -15.69 8.15
N ALA A 61 9.65 -15.19 7.08
CA ALA A 61 10.98 -15.65 6.68
C ALA A 61 12.07 -15.26 7.70
N VAL A 62 11.98 -14.06 8.27
CA VAL A 62 12.88 -13.58 9.32
C VAL A 62 12.75 -14.42 10.59
N GLU A 63 11.52 -14.70 11.02
CA GLU A 63 11.26 -15.54 12.20
C GLU A 63 11.80 -16.96 12.00
N SER A 64 11.53 -17.56 10.84
CA SER A 64 12.00 -18.90 10.48
C SER A 64 13.53 -18.99 10.47
N SER A 65 14.21 -17.93 10.00
CA SER A 65 15.68 -17.89 9.94
C SER A 65 16.30 -17.75 11.34
N ARG A 66 15.71 -16.91 12.20
CA ARG A 66 16.14 -16.75 13.60
C ARG A 66 15.97 -18.03 14.43
N SER A 67 14.90 -18.79 14.21
CA SER A 67 14.68 -20.05 14.91
C SER A 67 15.72 -21.10 14.53
N ARG A 68 16.05 -21.23 13.24
CA ARG A 68 17.13 -22.12 12.78
C ARG A 68 18.49 -21.73 13.38
N GLU A 69 18.85 -20.45 13.38
CA GLU A 69 20.13 -20.00 13.92
C GLU A 69 20.29 -20.27 15.42
N LYS A 70 19.19 -20.17 16.20
CA LYS A 70 19.19 -20.51 17.63
C LYS A 70 19.34 -22.01 17.89
N GLU A 71 18.83 -22.85 17.00
CA GLU A 71 18.92 -24.31 17.09
C GLU A 71 20.35 -24.80 16.81
N TRP A 72 21.01 -24.24 15.79
CA TRP A 72 22.41 -24.57 15.45
C TRP A 72 23.45 -24.14 16.49
N ARG A 73 23.12 -23.16 17.35
CA ARG A 73 24.03 -22.63 18.38
C ARG A 73 23.93 -23.35 19.73
N LYS A 74 23.04 -24.33 19.87
CA LYS A 74 22.91 -25.21 21.04
C LYS A 74 23.63 -26.52 20.80
#